data_AF-A0A090YL79-F1
#
_entry.id   AF-A0A090YL79-F1
#
_cell.length_a   1.000
_cell.length_b   1.000
_cell.length_c   1.000
_cell.angle_alpha   90.00
_cell.angle_beta   90.00
_cell.angle_gamma   90.00
#
_symmetry.space_group_name_H-M   'P 1'
#
loop_
_entity.id
_entity.type
_entity.pdbx_description
1 polymer ?
#
loop_
_entity_poly.entity_id
_entity_poly.type
_entity_poly.pdbx_seq_one_letter_code
_entity_poly.pdbx_strand_id
1 'polypeptide(L)' 'MQTRDKIAIIGAKGKAGKFLVEQAMREGYHVRILTRNPDLISN' A
#
# COMPACT_ATOMS: atom_id res chain seq x y z
N MET A 1 16.09 -16.03 2.89
CA MET A 1 14.86 -15.26 3.17
C MET A 1 14.27 -14.87 1.82
N GLN A 2 13.09 -15.37 1.44
CA GLN A 2 12.48 -14.98 0.16
C GLN A 2 12.02 -13.52 0.27
N THR A 3 12.66 -12.62 -0.46
CA THR A 3 12.23 -11.23 -0.60
C THR A 3 10.96 -11.21 -1.44
N ARG A 4 9.80 -10.97 -0.82
CA ARG A 4 8.56 -10.70 -1.56
C ARG A 4 8.72 -9.42 -2.37
N ASP A 5 8.19 -9.43 -3.59
CA ASP A 5 8.28 -8.30 -4.51
C ASP A 5 7.63 -7.02 -3.95
N LYS A 6 8.13 -5.87 -4.41
CA LYS A 6 7.58 -4.55 -4.04
C LYS A 6 6.35 -4.26 -4.89
N ILE A 7 5.22 -3.96 -4.25
CA ILE A 7 3.95 -3.64 -4.92
C ILE A 7 3.71 -2.13 -4.88
N ALA A 8 3.43 -1.52 -6.03
CA ALA A 8 2.96 -0.15 -6.11
C ALA A 8 1.42 -0.11 -6.16
N ILE A 9 0.78 0.60 -5.23
CA ILE A 9 -0.68 0.79 -5.19
C ILE A 9 -1.02 2.26 -5.43
N ILE A 10 -1.79 2.51 -6.50
CA ILE A 10 -2.32 3.82 -6.86
C ILE A 10 -3.77 3.91 -6.38
N GLY A 11 -4.19 5.07 -5.87
CA GLY A 11 -5.55 5.25 -5.37
C GLY A 11 -5.81 4.59 -4.02
N ALA A 12 -4.77 4.38 -3.21
CA ALA A 12 -4.85 3.76 -1.88
C ALA A 12 -5.82 4.44 -0.89
N LYS A 13 -6.22 5.69 -1.16
CA LYS A 13 -7.22 6.41 -0.36
C LYS A 13 -8.65 5.88 -0.56
N GLY A 14 -8.96 5.28 -1.71
CA GLY A 14 -10.28 4.70 -1.98
C GLY A 14 -10.54 3.43 -1.17
N LYS A 15 -11.81 3.04 -1.01
CA LYS A 15 -12.20 1.83 -0.25
C LYS A 15 -11.46 0.57 -0.73
N ALA A 16 -11.41 0.36 -2.03
CA ALA A 16 -10.70 -0.77 -2.64
C ALA A 16 -9.19 -0.68 -2.45
N GLY A 17 -8.59 0.50 -2.70
CA GLY A 17 -7.17 0.73 -2.53
C GLY A 17 -6.70 0.50 -1.10
N LYS A 18 -7.47 0.96 -0.11
CA LYS A 18 -7.19 0.74 1.32
C LYS A 18 -7.20 -0.76 1.66
N PHE A 19 -8.23 -1.48 1.21
CA PHE A 19 -8.32 -2.93 1.43
C PHE A 19 -7.11 -3.68 0.83
N LEU A 20 -6.71 -3.32 -0.39
CA LEU A 20 -5.55 -3.93 -1.06
C LEU A 20 -4.24 -3.67 -0.33
N VAL A 21 -4.02 -2.43 0.15
CA VAL A 21 -2.84 -2.09 0.97
C VAL A 21 -2.79 -2.96 2.21
N GLU A 22 -3.90 -3.04 2.95
CA GLU A 22 -3.98 -3.82 4.19
C GLU A 22 -3.75 -5.33 3.95
N GLN A 23 -4.33 -5.90 2.88
CA GLN A 23 -4.09 -7.30 2.53
C GLN A 23 -2.64 -7.55 2.13
N ALA A 24 -2.07 -6.73 1.24
CA ALA A 24 -0.70 -6.88 0.79
C ALA A 24 0.29 -6.79 1.96
N MET A 25 0.05 -5.89 2.93
CA MET A 25 0.86 -5.81 4.15
C MET A 25 0.69 -7.04 5.04
N ARG A 26 -0.53 -7.56 5.24
CA ARG A 26 -0.78 -8.81 6.00
C ARG A 26 -0.09 -10.02 5.37
N GLU A 27 -0.08 -10.09 4.05
CA GLU A 27 0.62 -11.12 3.29
C GLU A 27 2.14 -10.90 3.28
N GLY A 28 2.65 -9.83 3.89
CA GLY A 28 4.07 -9.55 4.05
C GLY A 28 4.77 -8.99 2.82
N TYR A 29 4.02 -8.41 1.87
CA TYR A 29 4.59 -7.65 0.77
C TYR A 29 5.04 -6.27 1.23
N HIS A 30 6.02 -5.72 0.50
CA HIS A 30 6.47 -4.36 0.72
C HIS A 30 5.69 -3.42 -0.22
N VAL A 31 4.87 -2.53 0.35
CA VAL A 31 3.92 -1.72 -0.41
C VAL A 31 4.42 -0.29 -0.56
N ARG A 32 4.38 0.26 -1.78
CA ARG A 32 4.56 1.69 -2.08
C ARG A 32 3.23 2.29 -2.52
N ILE A 33 2.81 3.36 -1.85
CA ILE A 33 1.55 4.05 -2.17
C ILE A 33 1.86 5.33 -2.95
N LEU A 34 1.17 5.53 -4.08
CA LEU A 34 1.19 6.82 -4.78
C LEU A 34 0.04 7.69 -4.27
N THR A 35 0.39 8.86 -3.71
CA THR A 35 -0.57 9.86 -3.21
C THR A 35 -0.23 11.24 -3.74
N ARG A 36 -1.26 12.06 -3.96
CA ARG A 36 -1.13 13.47 -4.34
C ARG A 36 -0.67 14.34 -3.16
N ASN A 37 -1.09 13.98 -1.96
CA ASN A 37 -0.70 14.63 -0.72
C ASN A 37 -0.23 13.56 0.28
N PRO A 38 1.08 13.49 0.57
CA PRO A 38 1.64 12.49 1.48
C PRO A 38 1.19 12.66 2.93
N ASP A 39 0.92 13.89 3.37
CA ASP A 39 0.56 14.21 4.76
C ASP A 39 -0.79 13.61 5.17
N LEU A 40 -1.63 13.23 4.21
CA LEU A 40 -2.93 12.60 4.47
C LEU A 40 -2.85 11.08 4.73
N ILE A 41 -1.67 10.47 4.59
CA ILE A 41 -1.48 9.02 4.73
C ILE A 41 -0.61 8.67 5.95
N SER A 42 0.24 9.59 6.41
CA SER A 42 1.06 9.41 7.61
C SER A 42 0.32 9.94 8.84
N ASN A 43 -0.29 9.02 9.60
CA ASN A 43 -0.75 9.24 10.98
C ASN A 43 -0.05 8.23 11.88
#